data_AF-A0A5U3G437-F1
#
_entry.id   AF-A0A5U3G437-F1
#
_cell.length_a   1.000
_cell.length_b   1.000
_cell.length_c   1.000
_cell.angle_alpha   90.00
_cell.angle_beta   90.00
_cell.angle_gamma   90.00
#
_symmetry.space_group_name_H-M   'P 1'
#
loop_
_entity.id
_entity.type
_entity.pdbx_description
1 polymer ?
#
loop_
_entity_poly.entity_id
_entity_poly.type
_entity_poly.pdbx_seq_one_letter_code
_entity_poly.pdbx_strand_id
1 'polypeptide(L)' 'MAKTKQEWLYQLRRCSSLITLEKIISHRRYKLTADDIETFNSAADQ' A
#
# COMPACT_ATOMS: atom_id res chain seq x y z
N MET A 1 -0.65 5.89 -14.64
CA MET A 1 -1.95 6.00 -13.95
C MET A 1 -1.71 5.73 -12.48
N ALA A 2 -2.19 6.60 -11.59
CA ALA A 2 -2.11 6.39 -10.14
C ALA A 2 -2.99 5.21 -9.73
N LYS A 3 -2.56 4.45 -8.73
CA LYS A 3 -3.23 3.22 -8.33
C LYS A 3 -4.35 3.54 -7.32
N THR A 4 -5.56 3.02 -7.55
CA THR A 4 -6.72 3.36 -6.71
C THR A 4 -6.68 2.69 -5.33
N LYS A 5 -7.40 3.26 -4.36
CA LYS A 5 -7.55 2.68 -3.01
C LYS A 5 -8.03 1.22 -3.03
N GLN A 6 -8.93 0.88 -3.94
CA GLN A 6 -9.51 -0.46 -4.05
C GLN A 6 -8.48 -1.50 -4.56
N GLU A 7 -7.64 -1.10 -5.51
CA GLU A 7 -6.51 -1.87 -6.01
C GLU A 7 -5.44 -2.09 -4.92
N TRP A 8 -5.24 -1.09 -4.06
CA TRP A 8 -4.40 -1.21 -2.88
C TRP A 8 -4.95 -2.23 -1.89
N LEU A 9 -6.20 -2.06 -1.50
CA LEU A 9 -6.87 -2.91 -0.52
C LEU A 9 -6.93 -4.38 -0.98
N TYR A 10 -7.13 -4.65 -2.27
CA TYR A 10 -7.08 -6.01 -2.81
C TYR A 10 -5.68 -6.65 -2.67
N GLN A 11 -4.61 -5.90 -2.94
CA GLN A 11 -3.24 -6.41 -2.77
C GLN A 11 -2.85 -6.57 -1.30
N LEU A 12 -3.29 -5.66 -0.43
CA LEU A 12 -3.00 -5.69 0.99
C LEU A 12 -3.75 -6.84 1.68
N ARG A 13 -5.00 -7.13 1.29
CA ARG A 13 -5.74 -8.30 1.78
C ARG A 13 -5.10 -9.65 1.45
N ARG A 14 -4.23 -9.69 0.43
CA ARG A 14 -3.44 -10.89 0.11
C ARG A 14 -2.19 -11.06 0.98
N CYS A 15 -1.80 -10.03 1.73
CA CYS A 15 -0.66 -10.09 2.63
C CYS A 15 -1.12 -10.66 3.98
N SER A 16 -0.94 -11.96 4.18
CA SER A 16 -1.32 -12.63 5.44
C SER A 16 -0.36 -12.36 6.60
N SER A 17 0.76 -11.67 6.36
CA SER A 17 1.81 -11.42 7.35
C SER A 17 2.19 -9.94 7.41
N LEU A 18 2.19 -9.39 8.62
CA LEU A 18 2.65 -8.02 8.91
C LEU A 18 4.08 -7.77 8.40
N ILE A 19 4.96 -8.78 8.46
CA ILE A 19 6.34 -8.70 7.95
C ILE A 19 6.37 -8.41 6.44
N THR A 20 5.47 -9.01 5.68
CA THR A 20 5.35 -8.78 4.23
C THR A 20 4.80 -7.39 3.96
N LEU A 21 3.83 -6.95 4.76
CA LEU A 21 3.24 -5.61 4.69
C LEU A 21 4.30 -4.52 4.93
N GLU A 22 5.10 -4.65 6.00
CA GLU A 22 6.20 -3.75 6.34
C GLU A 22 7.25 -3.65 5.22
N LYS A 23 7.64 -4.80 4.64
CA LYS A 23 8.55 -4.81 3.48
C LYS A 23 7.97 -4.09 2.27
N ILE A 24 6.68 -4.27 1.98
CA ILE A 24 6.00 -3.61 0.88
C ILE A 24 5.93 -2.10 1.11
N ILE A 25 5.59 -1.66 2.33
CA ILE A 25 5.55 -0.24 2.71
C ILE A 25 6.92 0.39 2.52
N SER A 26 7.97 -0.25 3.06
CA SER A 26 9.34 0.23 2.93
C SER A 26 9.77 0.34 1.46
N HIS A 27 9.52 -0.69 0.65
CA HIS A 27 9.88 -0.67 -0.76
C HIS A 27 9.07 0.35 -1.58
N ARG A 28 7.84 0.66 -1.17
CA ARG A 28 6.97 1.62 -1.87
C ARG A 28 7.19 3.07 -1.46
N ARG A 29 7.59 3.37 -0.22
CA ARG A 29 7.89 4.74 0.20
C ARG A 29 8.96 5.40 -0.67
N TYR A 30 9.89 4.62 -1.23
CA TYR A 30 10.90 5.11 -2.17
C TYR A 30 10.45 5.17 -3.63
N LYS A 31 9.31 4.54 -3.97
CA LYS A 31 8.82 4.43 -5.36
C LYS A 31 7.50 5.15 -5.62
N LEU A 32 6.75 5.50 -4.58
CA LEU A 32 5.46 6.17 -4.67
C LEU A 32 5.60 7.67 -4.40
N THR A 33 4.83 8.45 -5.15
CA THR A 33 4.59 9.86 -4.91
C THR A 33 3.76 10.08 -3.64
N ALA A 34 3.83 11.28 -3.05
CA ALA A 34 3.13 11.60 -1.80
C ALA A 34 1.62 11.31 -1.87
N ASP A 35 1.00 11.57 -3.02
CA ASP A 35 -0.42 11.29 -3.31
C ASP A 35 -0.75 9.78 -3.29
N ASP A 36 0.08 8.96 -3.93
CA ASP A 36 -0.08 7.49 -3.89
C ASP A 36 0.19 6.92 -2.50
N ILE A 37 1.07 7.55 -1.70
CA ILE A 37 1.34 7.16 -0.31
C ILE A 37 0.11 7.41 0.56
N GLU A 38 -0.56 8.55 0.40
CA GLU A 38 -1.79 8.85 1.13
C GLU A 38 -2.90 7.84 0.81
N THR A 39 -3.06 7.54 -0.48
CA THR A 39 -4.02 6.52 -0.95
C THR A 39 -3.67 5.12 -0.42
N PHE A 40 -2.38 4.78 -0.39
CA PHE A 40 -1.87 3.51 0.15
C PHE A 40 -2.16 3.39 1.66
N ASN A 41 -1.82 4.41 2.45
CA ASN A 41 -2.00 4.40 3.90
C ASN A 41 -3.49 4.30 4.24
N SER A 42 -4.34 5.05 3.54
CA SER A 42 -5.80 4.98 3.69
C SER A 42 -6.39 3.60 3.34
N ALA A 43 -5.70 2.80 2.55
CA ALA A 43 -6.10 1.42 2.23
C ALA A 43 -5.56 0.39 3.23
N ALA A 44 -4.46 0.70 3.92
CA ALA A 44 -3.84 -0.16 4.93
C ALA A 44 -4.46 0.03 6.33
N ASP A 45 -5.04 1.19 6.60
CA ASP A 45 -5.77 1.53 7.83
C ASP A 45 -7.16 0.86 7.94
N GLN A 46 -7.68 0.34 6.82
CA GLN A 46 -8.99 -0.31 6.71
C GLN A 46 -8.97 -1.80 7.07
#